data_AF-A0A7S3HXB4-F1
#
_entry.id   AF-A0A7S3HXB4-F1
#
_cell.length_a   1.000
_cell.length_b   1.000
_cell.length_c   1.000
_cell.angle_alpha   90.00
_cell.angle_beta   90.00
_cell.angle_gamma   90.00
#
_symmetry.space_group_name_H-M   'P 1'
#
loop_
_entity.id
_entity.type
_entity.pdbx_description
1 polymer ?
#
loop_
_entity_poly.entity_id
_entity_poly.type
_entity_poly.pdbx_seq_one_letter_code
_entity_poly.pdbx_strand_id
1 'polypeptide(L)'
;YCGSCWAQGSTSAIADRFNILNGGLGSSPVGLDAQTIVNCQAGGSCDGGNPAGVYQYAHKKGIPHSSCEQYTAFNLQDKMCEDIDICRDCTWPPPVEGETGLDGCKAVDYTKYYVSEYYTLKGIEKMKAELFKNGPISCGIHATDNFETAYVGITEGQGDYIYSEHVRFPLINHEISVIGYGTDAKTGEQYWIGRNSWGTYWGDYGFFYMAMDKDNLGINTNCIAGTPTYTKPNETLEQFTQ
;
A
#
# COMPACT_ATOMS: atom_id res chain seq x y z
N TYR A 1 -17.62 -0.74 -3.64
CA TYR A 1 -16.46 -1.61 -3.38
C TYR A 1 -15.43 -1.36 -4.46
N CYS A 2 -14.15 -1.40 -4.11
CA CYS A 2 -13.04 -1.21 -5.04
C CYS A 2 -11.89 -2.13 -4.63
N GLY A 3 -11.47 -3.04 -5.51
CA GLY A 3 -10.33 -3.93 -5.35
C GLY A 3 -9.00 -3.21 -5.55
N SER A 4 -8.74 -2.17 -4.75
CA SER A 4 -7.57 -1.29 -4.84
C SER A 4 -6.44 -1.64 -3.85
N CYS A 5 -6.42 -2.85 -3.31
CA CYS A 5 -5.39 -3.29 -2.36
C CYS A 5 -3.96 -3.08 -2.91
N TRP A 6 -3.77 -3.33 -4.21
CA TRP A 6 -2.52 -3.10 -4.93
C TRP A 6 -2.04 -1.64 -4.86
N ALA A 7 -2.98 -0.68 -4.89
CA ALA A 7 -2.69 0.74 -4.72
C ALA A 7 -2.45 1.07 -3.25
N GLN A 8 -3.36 0.66 -2.36
CA GLN A 8 -3.32 0.97 -0.93
C GLN A 8 -2.07 0.41 -0.22
N GLY A 9 -1.72 -0.85 -0.47
CA GLY A 9 -0.52 -1.50 0.11
C GLY A 9 0.77 -0.83 -0.36
N SER A 10 0.86 -0.54 -1.67
CA SER A 10 2.03 0.12 -2.26
C SER A 10 2.20 1.56 -1.78
N THR A 11 1.15 2.40 -1.86
CA THR A 11 1.23 3.80 -1.45
C THR A 11 1.53 3.93 0.04
N SER A 12 0.95 3.06 0.87
CA SER A 12 1.24 3.00 2.31
C SER A 12 2.71 2.66 2.59
N ALA A 13 3.26 1.65 1.91
CA ALA A 13 4.67 1.28 2.09
C ALA A 13 5.62 2.42 1.66
N ILE A 14 5.36 3.06 0.52
CA ILE A 14 6.18 4.20 0.05
C ILE A 14 6.05 5.39 1.01
N ALA A 15 4.84 5.71 1.47
CA ALA A 15 4.58 6.81 2.42
C ALA A 15 5.36 6.60 3.72
N ASP A 16 5.32 5.40 4.29
CA ASP A 16 6.05 5.06 5.52
C ASP A 16 7.56 5.22 5.34
N ARG A 17 8.11 4.86 4.17
CA ARG A 17 9.53 5.08 3.87
C ARG A 17 9.91 6.55 3.80
N PHE A 18 9.03 7.42 3.28
CA PHE A 18 9.23 8.87 3.38
C PHE A 18 9.19 9.35 4.84
N ASN A 19 8.27 8.82 5.64
CA ASN A 19 8.19 9.14 7.07
C ASN A 19 9.47 8.73 7.81
N ILE A 20 10.07 7.58 7.47
CA ILE A 20 11.37 7.15 7.99
C ILE A 20 12.49 8.09 7.52
N LEU A 21 12.53 8.40 6.21
CA LEU A 21 13.52 9.32 5.62
C LEU A 21 13.50 10.70 6.29
N ASN A 22 12.32 11.19 6.67
CA ASN A 22 12.13 12.49 7.31
C ASN A 22 12.43 12.50 8.82
N GLY A 23 12.94 11.40 9.38
CA GLY A 23 13.28 11.29 10.80
C GLY A 23 12.09 10.95 11.71
N GLY A 24 10.99 10.40 11.16
CA GLY A 24 9.79 10.00 11.88
C GLY A 24 8.63 10.98 11.77
N LEU A 25 7.67 10.89 12.70
CA LEU A 25 6.46 11.72 12.77
C LEU A 25 6.81 13.20 13.02
N GLY A 26 7.19 13.92 11.97
CA GLY A 26 7.09 15.38 11.94
C GLY A 26 5.64 15.83 12.10
N SER A 27 5.40 17.13 12.23
CA SER A 27 4.05 17.71 12.40
C SER A 27 3.07 17.43 11.25
N SER A 28 3.53 16.86 10.14
CA SER A 28 2.69 16.38 9.03
C SER A 28 3.32 15.10 8.45
N PRO A 29 2.82 13.90 8.80
CA PRO A 29 3.29 12.67 8.16
C PRO A 29 2.86 12.65 6.69
N VAL A 30 3.72 12.08 5.85
CA VAL A 30 3.43 11.86 4.44
C VAL A 30 2.38 10.76 4.34
N GLY A 31 1.24 11.08 3.71
CA GLY A 31 0.27 10.12 3.18
C GLY A 31 0.23 10.24 1.65
N LEU A 32 0.25 9.12 0.94
CA LEU A 32 0.26 9.11 -0.53
C LEU A 32 -1.12 8.75 -1.09
N ASP A 33 -1.46 9.39 -2.19
CA ASP A 33 -2.82 9.39 -2.75
C ASP A 33 -3.14 8.12 -3.55
N ALA A 34 -3.86 7.19 -2.93
CA ALA A 34 -4.28 5.96 -3.61
C ALA A 34 -5.36 6.20 -4.68
N GLN A 35 -6.16 7.28 -4.56
CA GLN A 35 -7.20 7.57 -5.54
C GLN A 35 -6.59 8.01 -6.87
N THR A 36 -5.55 8.82 -6.85
CA THR A 36 -4.75 9.20 -8.01
C THR A 36 -4.19 7.98 -8.72
N ILE A 37 -3.70 6.99 -7.98
CA ILE A 37 -3.19 5.74 -8.56
C ILE A 37 -4.29 4.97 -9.30
N VAL A 38 -5.51 4.95 -8.75
CA VAL A 38 -6.69 4.34 -9.41
C VAL A 38 -7.14 5.18 -10.61
N ASN A 39 -7.25 6.51 -10.46
CA ASN A 39 -7.63 7.45 -11.52
C ASN A 39 -6.68 7.34 -12.72
N CYS A 40 -5.38 7.23 -12.45
CA CYS A 40 -4.35 7.13 -13.48
C CYS A 40 -4.10 5.72 -14.01
N GLN A 41 -4.89 4.74 -13.57
CA GLN A 41 -4.72 3.33 -13.89
C GLN A 41 -3.27 2.86 -13.76
N ALA A 42 -2.59 3.32 -12.71
CA ALA A 42 -1.15 3.18 -12.52
C ALA A 42 -0.78 1.78 -12.01
N GLY A 43 -1.20 0.74 -12.72
CA GLY A 43 -1.06 -0.67 -12.35
C GLY A 43 -2.38 -1.46 -12.38
N GLY A 44 -3.53 -0.79 -12.44
CA GLY A 44 -4.84 -1.45 -12.48
C GLY A 44 -6.00 -0.50 -12.24
N SER A 45 -7.12 -1.04 -11.79
CA SER A 45 -8.36 -0.32 -11.48
C SER A 45 -8.97 -0.84 -10.17
N CYS A 46 -10.23 -0.49 -9.89
CA CYS A 46 -11.04 -1.13 -8.87
C CYS A 46 -11.34 -2.63 -9.12
N ASP A 47 -10.98 -3.18 -10.28
CA ASP A 47 -11.16 -4.60 -10.61
C ASP A 47 -9.88 -5.42 -10.36
N GLY A 48 -8.89 -4.82 -9.70
CA GLY A 48 -7.59 -5.39 -9.42
C GLY A 48 -6.46 -4.68 -10.14
N GLY A 49 -5.23 -4.99 -9.76
CA GLY A 49 -4.05 -4.33 -10.29
C GLY A 49 -2.75 -4.95 -9.80
N ASN A 50 -1.65 -4.42 -10.34
CA ASN A 50 -0.31 -4.86 -10.07
C ASN A 50 0.46 -3.77 -9.30
N PRO A 51 0.98 -4.06 -8.10
CA PRO A 51 1.72 -3.09 -7.30
C PRO A 51 2.96 -2.54 -8.04
N ALA A 52 3.58 -3.32 -8.94
CA ALA A 52 4.72 -2.84 -9.74
C ALA A 52 4.39 -1.63 -10.62
N GLY A 53 3.14 -1.49 -11.07
CA GLY A 53 2.67 -0.29 -11.77
C GLY A 53 2.71 0.96 -10.89
N VAL A 54 2.42 0.82 -9.58
CA VAL A 54 2.43 1.93 -8.63
C VAL A 54 3.85 2.45 -8.43
N TYR A 55 4.81 1.54 -8.24
CA TYR A 55 6.22 1.91 -8.12
C TYR A 55 6.77 2.51 -9.42
N GLN A 56 6.36 1.99 -10.58
CA GLN A 56 6.72 2.59 -11.86
C GLN A 56 6.15 4.01 -12.02
N TYR A 57 4.90 4.23 -11.60
CA TYR A 57 4.28 5.56 -11.61
C TYR A 57 4.99 6.51 -10.65
N ALA A 58 5.29 6.05 -9.42
CA ALA A 58 6.09 6.80 -8.46
C ALA A 58 7.46 7.18 -9.03
N HIS A 59 8.11 6.29 -9.79
CA HIS A 59 9.40 6.57 -10.40
C HIS A 59 9.31 7.62 -11.53
N LYS A 60 8.34 7.47 -12.45
CA LYS A 60 8.25 8.29 -13.66
C LYS A 60 7.52 9.63 -13.48
N LYS A 61 6.43 9.61 -12.71
CA LYS A 61 5.49 10.73 -12.55
C LYS A 61 5.54 11.32 -11.14
N GLY A 62 5.73 10.46 -10.14
CA GLY A 62 5.64 10.79 -8.73
C GLY A 62 4.19 10.75 -8.25
N ILE A 63 3.98 10.36 -7.00
CA ILE A 63 2.65 10.26 -6.38
C ILE A 63 2.37 11.55 -5.61
N PRO A 64 1.18 12.15 -5.70
CA PRO A 64 0.82 13.29 -4.87
C PRO A 64 0.52 12.88 -3.42
N HIS A 65 0.42 13.88 -2.54
CA HIS A 65 -0.05 13.67 -1.17
C HIS A 65 -1.55 13.33 -1.16
N SER A 66 -2.01 12.53 -0.19
CA SER A 66 -3.42 12.09 -0.05
C SER A 66 -4.46 13.19 0.18
N SER A 67 -4.02 14.45 0.23
CA SER A 67 -4.90 15.63 0.26
C SER A 67 -5.26 16.12 -1.13
N CYS A 68 -4.62 15.61 -2.18
CA CYS A 68 -4.87 16.02 -3.55
C CYS A 68 -6.18 15.45 -4.11
N GLU A 69 -6.48 14.18 -3.83
CA GLU A 69 -7.75 13.55 -4.15
C GLU A 69 -8.28 12.72 -2.99
N GLN A 70 -9.52 12.97 -2.58
CA GLN A 70 -10.15 12.13 -1.58
C GLN A 70 -10.46 10.75 -2.17
N TYR A 71 -10.18 9.69 -1.40
CA TYR A 71 -10.47 8.33 -1.83
C TYR A 71 -11.98 8.08 -1.93
N THR A 72 -12.46 7.77 -3.13
CA THR A 72 -13.88 7.55 -3.43
C THR A 72 -14.20 6.09 -3.73
N ALA A 73 -13.19 5.21 -3.79
CA ALA A 73 -13.35 3.79 -4.11
C ALA A 73 -14.10 3.57 -5.43
N PHE A 74 -13.77 4.36 -6.46
CA PHE A 74 -14.45 4.40 -7.74
C PHE A 74 -13.46 4.58 -8.90
N ASN A 75 -13.78 3.98 -10.06
CA ASN A 75 -13.06 4.18 -11.32
C ASN A 75 -13.65 5.38 -12.06
N LEU A 76 -12.83 6.39 -12.40
CA LEU A 76 -13.28 7.44 -13.32
C LEU A 76 -13.73 6.83 -14.66
N GLN A 77 -14.72 7.46 -15.30
CA GLN A 77 -15.24 7.06 -16.60
C GLN A 77 -14.76 8.05 -17.68
N ASP A 78 -14.57 7.56 -18.90
CA ASP A 78 -14.18 8.32 -20.09
C ASP A 78 -12.79 8.97 -20.06
N LYS A 79 -12.65 10.14 -19.43
CA LYS A 79 -11.37 10.86 -19.32
C LYS A 79 -10.79 10.61 -17.95
N MET A 80 -9.55 10.14 -17.91
CA MET A 80 -8.88 9.71 -16.70
C MET A 80 -7.45 10.21 -16.70
N CYS A 81 -6.92 10.56 -15.53
CA CYS A 81 -5.56 11.05 -15.35
C CYS A 81 -5.26 12.40 -16.02
N GLU A 82 -6.27 13.26 -16.16
CA GLU A 82 -6.03 14.67 -16.46
C GLU A 82 -5.42 15.35 -15.23
N ASP A 83 -4.84 16.55 -15.38
CA ASP A 83 -4.19 17.24 -14.25
C ASP A 83 -5.15 17.45 -13.06
N ILE A 84 -6.45 17.64 -13.34
CA ILE A 84 -7.50 17.78 -12.33
C ILE A 84 -7.83 16.46 -11.62
N ASP A 85 -7.49 15.31 -12.19
CA ASP A 85 -7.75 13.98 -11.58
C ASP A 85 -6.57 13.51 -10.69
N ILE A 86 -5.49 14.30 -10.67
CA ILE A 86 -4.26 14.03 -9.91
C ILE A 86 -4.19 14.91 -8.66
N CYS A 87 -4.48 16.19 -8.80
CA CYS A 87 -4.55 17.09 -7.66
C CYS A 87 -5.40 18.31 -7.99
N ARG A 88 -6.46 18.52 -7.21
CA ARG A 88 -7.33 19.66 -7.40
C ARG A 88 -7.67 20.36 -6.10
N ASP A 89 -8.11 21.59 -6.27
CA ASP A 89 -8.79 22.37 -5.25
C ASP A 89 -10.11 22.89 -5.81
N CYS A 90 -11.10 23.05 -4.95
CA CYS A 90 -12.47 23.42 -5.33
C CYS A 90 -12.94 24.64 -4.51
N THR A 91 -13.62 25.56 -5.16
CA THR A 91 -14.08 26.81 -4.51
C THR A 91 -15.45 26.65 -3.86
N TRP A 92 -15.71 27.41 -2.78
CA TRP A 92 -17.06 27.57 -2.21
C TRP A 92 -17.99 28.30 -3.19
N PRO A 93 -19.30 27.96 -3.29
CA PRO A 93 -20.05 26.99 -2.48
C PRO A 93 -19.86 25.53 -2.91
N PRO A 94 -20.10 24.55 -2.01
CA PRO A 94 -20.07 23.15 -2.37
C PRO A 94 -21.15 22.85 -3.42
N PRO A 95 -20.96 21.79 -4.22
CA PRO A 95 -21.97 21.33 -5.17
C PRO A 95 -23.27 20.97 -4.47
N VAL A 96 -24.38 21.06 -5.22
CA VAL A 96 -25.65 20.54 -4.74
C VAL A 96 -25.54 19.01 -4.67
N GLU A 97 -26.20 18.40 -3.68
CA GLU A 97 -26.22 16.95 -3.53
C GLU A 97 -26.67 16.27 -4.84
N GLY A 98 -25.84 15.34 -5.34
CA GLY A 98 -26.09 14.62 -6.60
C GLY A 98 -25.37 15.18 -7.83
N GLU A 99 -24.72 16.34 -7.74
CA GLU A 99 -23.83 16.84 -8.80
C GLU A 99 -22.42 16.24 -8.67
N THR A 100 -21.67 16.21 -9.79
CA THR A 100 -20.27 15.78 -9.79
C THR A 100 -19.37 16.71 -9.00
N GLY A 101 -19.77 17.98 -8.89
CA GLY A 101 -19.03 19.03 -8.20
C GLY A 101 -17.74 19.48 -8.85
N LEU A 102 -17.55 19.20 -10.13
CA LEU A 102 -16.32 19.52 -10.85
C LEU A 102 -16.27 20.95 -11.42
N ASP A 103 -17.42 21.59 -11.63
CA ASP A 103 -17.52 22.89 -12.30
C ASP A 103 -16.84 24.05 -11.54
N GLY A 104 -16.56 23.85 -10.24
CA GLY A 104 -15.83 24.80 -9.37
C GLY A 104 -14.42 24.34 -9.00
N CYS A 105 -13.91 23.26 -9.60
CA CYS A 105 -12.61 22.69 -9.30
C CYS A 105 -11.58 23.02 -10.37
N LYS A 106 -10.31 23.11 -9.97
CA LYS A 106 -9.18 23.30 -10.88
C LYS A 106 -7.99 22.47 -10.43
N ALA A 107 -7.18 22.06 -11.41
CA ALA A 107 -5.87 21.49 -11.13
C ALA A 107 -5.00 22.52 -10.39
N VAL A 108 -4.21 22.05 -9.43
CA VAL A 108 -3.27 22.86 -8.65
C VAL A 108 -1.87 22.31 -8.73
N ASP A 109 -0.87 23.14 -8.43
CA ASP A 109 0.50 22.65 -8.25
C ASP A 109 0.64 21.90 -6.93
N TYR A 110 1.40 20.82 -6.94
CA TYR A 110 1.57 19.94 -5.78
C TYR A 110 2.98 19.35 -5.71
N THR A 111 3.35 18.91 -4.50
CA THR A 111 4.58 18.16 -4.25
C THR A 111 4.46 16.74 -4.79
N LYS A 112 5.47 16.30 -5.53
CA LYS A 112 5.57 14.95 -6.09
C LYS A 112 6.53 14.11 -5.26
N TYR A 113 6.09 12.92 -4.89
CA TYR A 113 6.88 11.96 -4.13
C TYR A 113 7.32 10.83 -5.06
N TYR A 114 8.63 10.68 -5.24
CA TYR A 114 9.20 9.74 -6.19
C TYR A 114 9.84 8.53 -5.49
N VAL A 115 10.07 7.47 -6.26
CA VAL A 115 11.02 6.41 -5.90
C VAL A 115 12.18 6.42 -6.88
N SER A 116 13.41 6.44 -6.37
CA SER A 116 14.63 6.48 -7.19
C SER A 116 14.87 5.16 -7.91
N GLU A 117 14.59 4.06 -7.25
CA GLU A 117 14.62 2.70 -7.76
C GLU A 117 13.50 1.89 -7.11
N TYR A 118 13.12 0.78 -7.74
CA TYR A 118 12.17 -0.17 -7.20
C TYR A 118 12.55 -1.59 -7.65
N TYR A 119 12.29 -2.57 -6.79
CA TYR A 119 12.76 -3.95 -6.97
C TYR A 119 11.85 -4.93 -6.25
N THR A 120 11.85 -6.18 -6.71
CA THR A 120 11.08 -7.26 -6.09
C THR A 120 11.91 -8.02 -5.07
N LEU A 121 11.22 -8.56 -4.07
CA LEU A 121 11.79 -9.28 -2.94
C LEU A 121 11.02 -10.58 -2.73
N LYS A 122 11.74 -11.62 -2.34
CA LYS A 122 11.15 -12.91 -1.98
C LYS A 122 11.98 -13.60 -0.91
N GLY A 123 11.31 -14.32 -0.04
CA GLY A 123 11.90 -15.08 1.05
C GLY A 123 12.18 -14.26 2.30
N ILE A 124 12.16 -14.97 3.43
CA ILE A 124 12.21 -14.41 4.79
C ILE A 124 13.44 -13.52 5.00
N GLU A 125 14.62 -14.00 4.61
CA GLU A 125 15.89 -13.29 4.84
C GLU A 125 15.95 -11.95 4.09
N LYS A 126 15.54 -11.93 2.81
CA LYS A 126 15.52 -10.70 2.00
C LYS A 126 14.50 -9.70 2.55
N MET A 127 13.32 -10.18 2.96
CA MET A 127 12.28 -9.33 3.54
C MET A 127 12.73 -8.73 4.88
N LYS A 128 13.30 -9.54 5.80
CA LYS A 128 13.84 -9.05 7.08
C LYS A 128 14.93 -7.99 6.87
N ALA A 129 15.88 -8.27 5.98
CA ALA A 129 16.98 -7.36 5.68
C ALA A 129 16.46 -6.01 5.13
N GLU A 130 15.47 -6.05 4.24
CA GLU A 130 14.87 -4.84 3.68
C GLU A 130 14.10 -4.05 4.72
N LEU A 131 13.24 -4.71 5.51
CA LEU A 131 12.45 -4.07 6.57
C LEU A 131 13.34 -3.37 7.59
N PHE A 132 14.42 -4.04 8.00
CA PHE A 132 15.37 -3.49 8.96
C PHE A 132 16.11 -2.26 8.42
N LYS A 133 16.52 -2.29 7.15
CA LYS A 133 17.37 -1.25 6.56
C LYS A 133 16.59 -0.06 6.04
N ASN A 134 15.50 -0.32 5.32
CA ASN A 134 14.82 0.66 4.48
C ASN A 134 13.34 0.85 4.87
N GLY A 135 12.78 0.02 5.75
CA GLY A 135 11.40 0.13 6.21
C GLY A 135 10.38 -0.69 5.42
N PRO A 136 9.08 -0.40 5.58
CA PRO A 136 7.97 -1.23 5.10
C PRO A 136 8.03 -1.59 3.62
N ILE A 137 7.49 -2.76 3.27
CA ILE A 137 7.43 -3.30 1.89
C ILE A 137 5.99 -3.64 1.54
N SER A 138 5.65 -3.65 0.25
CA SER A 138 4.37 -4.16 -0.24
C SER A 138 4.51 -5.65 -0.55
N CYS A 139 3.59 -6.48 -0.12
CA CYS A 139 3.61 -7.91 -0.40
C CYS A 139 2.24 -8.44 -0.82
N GLY A 140 2.25 -9.38 -1.75
CA GLY A 140 1.08 -10.15 -2.12
C GLY A 140 0.77 -11.22 -1.08
N ILE A 141 -0.51 -11.48 -0.87
CA ILE A 141 -1.02 -12.56 -0.02
C ILE A 141 -2.22 -13.25 -0.69
N HIS A 142 -2.45 -14.51 -0.36
CA HIS A 142 -3.68 -15.21 -0.68
C HIS A 142 -4.73 -14.95 0.42
N ALA A 143 -5.51 -13.88 0.28
CA ALA A 143 -6.65 -13.63 1.15
C ALA A 143 -7.72 -14.71 0.96
N THR A 144 -7.88 -15.57 1.96
CA THR A 144 -8.90 -16.61 2.04
C THR A 144 -10.13 -16.09 2.80
N ASP A 145 -11.27 -16.76 2.63
CA ASP A 145 -12.47 -16.46 3.43
C ASP A 145 -12.19 -16.60 4.93
N ASN A 146 -11.35 -17.56 5.33
CA ASN A 146 -10.95 -17.75 6.73
C ASN A 146 -10.10 -16.58 7.23
N PHE A 147 -9.16 -16.08 6.43
CA PHE A 147 -8.34 -14.94 6.81
C PHE A 147 -9.19 -13.67 6.93
N GLU A 148 -10.16 -13.49 6.03
CA GLU A 148 -11.06 -12.34 6.05
C GLU A 148 -12.00 -12.37 7.25
N THR A 149 -12.60 -13.53 7.57
CA THR A 149 -13.72 -13.61 8.51
C THR A 149 -13.36 -14.13 9.90
N ALA A 150 -12.35 -15.00 10.03
CA ALA A 150 -12.02 -15.64 11.29
C ALA A 150 -10.91 -14.92 12.07
N TYR A 151 -10.12 -14.07 11.42
CA TYR A 151 -9.07 -13.30 12.09
C TYR A 151 -9.65 -12.10 12.85
N VAL A 152 -9.48 -12.11 14.18
CA VAL A 152 -10.02 -11.07 15.07
C VAL A 152 -8.94 -10.20 15.75
N GLY A 153 -7.66 -10.43 15.44
CA GLY A 153 -6.56 -9.67 16.03
C GLY A 153 -6.18 -10.11 17.45
N ILE A 154 -5.61 -9.17 18.22
CA ILE A 154 -5.24 -9.40 19.63
C ILE A 154 -6.45 -9.12 20.52
N THR A 155 -7.03 -10.19 21.06
CA THR A 155 -8.11 -10.12 22.06
C THR A 155 -7.56 -10.46 23.44
N GLU A 156 -7.88 -9.65 24.44
CA GLU A 156 -7.43 -9.85 25.82
C GLU A 156 -7.85 -11.25 26.31
N GLY A 157 -6.86 -12.11 26.59
CA GLY A 157 -7.09 -13.50 27.03
C GLY A 157 -7.07 -14.58 25.93
N GLN A 158 -7.01 -14.22 24.64
CA GLN A 158 -6.71 -15.19 23.57
C GLN A 158 -5.20 -15.43 23.45
N GLY A 159 -4.80 -16.71 23.44
CA GLY A 159 -3.40 -17.11 23.44
C GLY A 159 -2.75 -17.19 22.05
N ASP A 160 -3.54 -17.18 20.98
CA ASP A 160 -3.05 -17.40 19.61
C ASP A 160 -3.55 -16.28 18.67
N TYR A 161 -2.74 -15.23 18.55
CA TYR A 161 -3.00 -14.04 17.73
C TYR A 161 -2.21 -14.05 16.42
N ILE A 162 -1.33 -15.04 16.24
CA ILE A 162 -0.51 -15.24 15.06
C ILE A 162 -1.31 -16.12 14.11
N TYR A 163 -1.77 -15.55 13.01
CA TYR A 163 -2.55 -16.27 12.03
C TYR A 163 -1.66 -17.24 11.24
N SER A 164 -2.18 -18.46 11.03
CA SER A 164 -1.56 -19.50 10.22
C SER A 164 -2.66 -20.34 9.57
N GLU A 165 -2.60 -20.50 8.25
CA GLU A 165 -3.55 -21.30 7.48
C GLU A 165 -2.84 -22.08 6.37
N HIS A 166 -3.02 -23.40 6.41
CA HIS A 166 -2.45 -24.28 5.39
C HIS A 166 -3.24 -24.19 4.08
N VAL A 167 -2.60 -23.59 3.07
CA VAL A 167 -3.07 -23.64 1.68
C VAL A 167 -2.01 -24.33 0.83
N ARG A 168 -2.38 -25.45 0.19
CA ARG A 168 -1.43 -26.28 -0.58
C ARG A 168 -0.72 -25.51 -1.70
N PHE A 169 -1.44 -24.65 -2.40
CA PHE A 169 -0.92 -23.80 -3.47
C PHE A 169 -1.54 -22.39 -3.32
N PRO A 170 -0.93 -21.49 -2.54
CA PRO A 170 -1.46 -20.15 -2.34
C PRO A 170 -1.53 -19.39 -3.68
N LEU A 171 -2.65 -18.73 -3.95
CA LEU A 171 -2.86 -17.89 -5.12
C LEU A 171 -2.95 -16.44 -4.66
N ILE A 172 -1.94 -15.63 -5.01
CA ILE A 172 -1.91 -14.22 -4.64
C ILE A 172 -3.09 -13.50 -5.30
N ASN A 173 -4.01 -13.00 -4.47
CA ASN A 173 -5.23 -12.30 -4.88
C ASN A 173 -5.44 -10.97 -4.13
N HIS A 174 -4.54 -10.65 -3.18
CA HIS A 174 -4.62 -9.46 -2.35
C HIS A 174 -3.21 -8.89 -2.12
N GLU A 175 -3.11 -7.59 -1.87
CA GLU A 175 -1.84 -6.90 -1.61
C GLU A 175 -1.94 -6.15 -0.28
N ILE A 176 -0.90 -6.27 0.54
CA ILE A 176 -0.79 -5.67 1.87
C ILE A 176 0.56 -4.96 2.03
N SER A 177 0.76 -4.24 3.12
CA SER A 177 2.10 -3.77 3.50
C SER A 177 2.64 -4.57 4.68
N VAL A 178 3.81 -5.17 4.55
CA VAL A 178 4.54 -5.74 5.70
C VAL A 178 5.37 -4.61 6.32
N ILE A 179 5.12 -4.33 7.59
CA ILE A 179 5.72 -3.18 8.30
C ILE A 179 6.77 -3.60 9.32
N GLY A 180 6.88 -4.89 9.63
CA GLY A 180 7.82 -5.40 10.61
C GLY A 180 7.69 -6.89 10.83
N TYR A 181 8.42 -7.37 11.83
CA TYR A 181 8.41 -8.75 12.26
C TYR A 181 8.73 -8.87 13.75
N GLY A 182 8.35 -9.98 14.35
CA GLY A 182 8.59 -10.25 15.76
C GLY A 182 8.80 -11.72 16.07
N THR A 183 8.97 -12.01 17.35
CA THR A 183 9.01 -13.37 17.89
C THR A 183 8.18 -13.36 19.17
N ASP A 184 7.18 -14.23 19.24
CA ASP A 184 6.37 -14.35 20.44
C ASP A 184 7.21 -14.86 21.60
N ALA A 185 7.20 -14.13 22.71
CA ALA A 185 8.06 -14.43 23.85
C ALA A 185 7.66 -15.71 24.60
N LYS A 186 6.41 -16.20 24.43
CA LYS A 186 5.90 -17.40 25.11
C LYS A 186 6.10 -18.65 24.26
N THR A 187 5.79 -18.58 22.97
CA THR A 187 5.84 -19.74 22.06
C THR A 187 7.17 -19.82 21.29
N GLY A 188 7.88 -18.71 21.15
CA GLY A 188 9.06 -18.61 20.27
C GLY A 188 8.69 -18.51 18.78
N GLU A 189 7.41 -18.39 18.44
CA GLU A 189 6.95 -18.33 17.06
C GLU A 189 7.29 -16.98 16.42
N GLN A 190 7.87 -17.04 15.22
CA GLN A 190 8.19 -15.84 14.44
C GLN A 190 7.02 -15.43 13.57
N TYR A 191 6.76 -14.13 13.51
CA TYR A 191 5.64 -13.59 12.75
C TYR A 191 6.01 -12.33 11.99
N TRP A 192 5.29 -12.08 10.90
CA TRP A 192 5.22 -10.79 10.21
C TRP A 192 4.15 -9.91 10.84
N ILE A 193 4.37 -8.59 10.82
CA ILE A 193 3.38 -7.58 11.15
C ILE A 193 2.90 -6.98 9.83
N GLY A 194 1.67 -7.31 9.45
CA GLY A 194 1.04 -6.81 8.23
C GLY A 194 0.05 -5.69 8.51
N ARG A 195 0.07 -4.65 7.69
CA ARG A 195 -0.96 -3.61 7.59
C ARG A 195 -1.91 -3.99 6.45
N ASN A 196 -3.18 -4.16 6.77
CA ASN A 196 -4.22 -4.41 5.79
C ASN A 196 -4.92 -3.09 5.37
N SER A 197 -5.74 -3.15 4.34
CA SER A 197 -6.47 -1.99 3.79
C SER A 197 -7.99 -2.14 3.94
N TRP A 198 -8.46 -2.87 4.96
CA TRP A 198 -9.88 -3.11 5.23
C TRP A 198 -10.45 -2.25 6.37
N GLY A 199 -9.69 -1.25 6.83
CA GLY A 199 -10.09 -0.36 7.90
C GLY A 199 -9.78 -0.89 9.30
N THR A 200 -9.90 -0.02 10.29
CA THR A 200 -9.47 -0.30 11.67
C THR A 200 -10.41 -1.22 12.45
N TYR A 201 -11.58 -1.53 11.90
CA TYR A 201 -12.53 -2.46 12.53
C TYR A 201 -12.11 -3.92 12.35
N TRP A 202 -11.25 -4.21 11.38
CA TRP A 202 -10.80 -5.55 11.05
C TRP A 202 -9.46 -5.85 11.75
N GLY A 203 -9.30 -7.08 12.24
CA GLY A 203 -8.07 -7.53 12.89
C GLY A 203 -7.67 -6.68 14.11
N ASP A 204 -6.37 -6.48 14.29
CA ASP A 204 -5.80 -5.64 15.35
C ASP A 204 -5.68 -4.19 14.86
N TYR A 205 -6.76 -3.41 14.97
CA TYR A 205 -6.83 -2.03 14.46
C TYR A 205 -6.44 -1.88 12.97
N GLY A 206 -6.80 -2.86 12.14
CA GLY A 206 -6.45 -2.91 10.72
C GLY A 206 -5.14 -3.64 10.42
N PHE A 207 -4.45 -4.13 11.44
CA PHE A 207 -3.21 -4.92 11.32
C PHE A 207 -3.49 -6.41 11.58
N PHE A 208 -2.52 -7.23 11.19
CA PHE A 208 -2.50 -8.66 11.47
C PHE A 208 -1.09 -9.16 11.75
N TYR A 209 -1.03 -10.29 12.45
CA TYR A 209 0.20 -11.03 12.69
C TYR A 209 0.11 -12.35 11.94
N MET A 210 1.11 -12.65 11.12
CA MET A 210 1.11 -13.82 10.24
C MET A 210 2.32 -14.69 10.56
N ALA A 211 2.14 -16.00 10.68
CA ALA A 211 3.23 -16.94 10.83
C ALA A 211 4.29 -16.74 9.73
N MET A 212 5.57 -16.77 10.10
CA MET A 212 6.63 -16.36 9.18
C MET A 212 7.06 -17.47 8.22
N ASP A 213 7.20 -18.71 8.71
CA ASP A 213 7.82 -19.81 7.95
C ASP A 213 6.82 -20.60 7.11
N LYS A 214 5.80 -21.18 7.77
CA LYS A 214 4.83 -22.07 7.14
C LYS A 214 3.42 -21.50 7.22
N ASP A 215 2.57 -21.97 6.31
CA ASP A 215 1.13 -21.73 6.35
C ASP A 215 0.78 -20.22 6.44
N ASN A 216 1.54 -19.43 5.68
CA ASN A 216 1.56 -17.96 5.73
C ASN A 216 0.89 -17.30 4.52
N LEU A 217 -0.02 -18.03 3.88
CA LEU A 217 -0.78 -17.59 2.71
C LEU A 217 0.08 -17.07 1.54
N GLY A 218 1.35 -17.51 1.46
CA GLY A 218 2.27 -17.12 0.39
C GLY A 218 2.88 -15.72 0.54
N ILE A 219 2.75 -15.07 1.71
CA ILE A 219 3.24 -13.70 1.95
C ILE A 219 4.73 -13.49 1.62
N ASN A 220 5.54 -14.56 1.69
CA ASN A 220 6.98 -14.51 1.41
C ASN A 220 7.34 -14.58 -0.09
N THR A 221 6.35 -14.72 -0.98
CA THR A 221 6.61 -15.13 -2.37
C THR A 221 6.77 -13.98 -3.34
N ASN A 222 6.09 -12.86 -3.10
CA ASN A 222 6.07 -11.70 -3.99
C ASN A 222 5.91 -10.42 -3.19
N CYS A 223 7.02 -9.72 -2.99
CA CYS A 223 7.03 -8.39 -2.41
C CYS A 223 7.73 -7.41 -3.35
N ILE A 224 7.43 -6.13 -3.18
CA ILE A 224 8.06 -5.03 -3.89
C ILE A 224 8.36 -3.88 -2.94
N ALA A 225 9.48 -3.22 -3.20
CA ALA A 225 9.97 -2.09 -2.42
C ALA A 225 10.57 -1.04 -3.37
N GLY A 226 10.76 0.16 -2.84
CA GLY A 226 11.44 1.24 -3.55
C GLY A 226 12.06 2.25 -2.62
N THR A 227 13.06 2.97 -3.12
CA THR A 227 13.85 3.94 -2.33
C THR A 227 13.26 5.34 -2.50
N PRO A 228 12.67 5.96 -1.46
CA PRO A 228 11.99 7.26 -1.57
C PRO A 228 12.96 8.38 -1.94
N THR A 229 12.51 9.32 -2.77
CA THR A 229 13.26 10.54 -3.12
C THR A 229 12.33 11.69 -3.48
N TYR A 230 12.73 12.91 -3.13
CA TYR A 230 12.04 14.14 -3.52
C TYR A 230 12.46 14.64 -4.91
N THR A 231 13.53 14.09 -5.48
CA THR A 231 14.05 14.48 -6.80
C THR A 231 13.62 13.48 -7.85
N LYS A 232 13.04 13.98 -8.97
CA LYS A 232 12.66 13.13 -10.09
C LYS A 232 13.88 12.34 -10.60
N PRO A 233 13.80 11.00 -10.68
CA PRO A 233 14.87 10.19 -11.25
C PRO A 233 15.07 10.48 -12.74
N ASN A 234 16.32 10.42 -13.21
CA ASN A 234 16.61 10.49 -14.65
C ASN A 234 16.15 9.18 -15.32
N GLU A 235 15.50 9.28 -16.48
CA GLU A 235 14.85 8.14 -17.17
C GLU A 235 15.81 7.04 -17.69
N THR A 236 17.09 7.10 -17.38
CA THR A 236 18.07 6.04 -17.68
C THR A 236 18.08 4.99 -16.58
N LEU A 237 17.20 3.99 -16.66
CA LEU A 237 17.39 2.74 -15.92
C LEU A 237 17.20 1.53 -16.84
N GLU A 238 18.33 0.85 -17.06
CA GLU A 238 18.40 -0.56 -17.45
C GLU A 238 17.53 -1.39 -16.50
N GLN A 239 16.91 -2.44 -17.01
CA GLN A 239 16.11 -3.39 -16.24
C GLN A 239 16.98 -4.05 -15.16
N PHE A 240 16.87 -3.61 -13.91
CA PHE A 240 17.53 -4.27 -12.78
C PHE A 240 16.60 -5.32 -12.17
N THR A 241 16.81 -6.58 -12.56
CA THR A 241 16.44 -7.74 -11.76
C THR A 241 17.62 -8.11 -10.85
N GLN A 242 17.43 -8.12 -9.53
CA GLN A 242 18.31 -8.75 -8.53
C GLN A 242 17.60 -9.90 -7.80
#